data_AF-A0A423WDG0-F1
#
_entry.id   AF-A0A423WDG0-F1
#
_cell.length_a   1.000
_cell.length_b   1.000
_cell.length_c   1.000
_cell.angle_alpha   90.00
_cell.angle_beta   90.00
_cell.angle_gamma   90.00
#
_symmetry.space_group_name_H-M   'P 1'
#
loop_
_entity.id
_entity.type
_entity.pdbx_description
1 polymer ?
#
loop_
_entity_poly.entity_id
_entity_poly.type
_entity_poly.pdbx_seq_one_letter_code
_entity_poly.pdbx_strand_id
1 'polypeptide(L)'
;MYTILPLSWGSRDMHLADLVSLFTLGLAPLIVHIISGVPSPSYLHTRRPKWHDKIALCNPTSILWRYAAITNRRIRSESWSNIDFAATNALFWTPEGWDGTESMVQRCLPYATHLPRKTRADMLSLEMVKNVVVFLQGVQAVAALASDFSDSTTYTALDSVNGLFLPLAICGLLRLLAAPWLTNDYTFTVNSHSASQLNLQLSTSGSKTTVGGSESRLSIDSLIDHRIRNGTYLEPDMEDVPRVVASPPSAVHTWGSRIFRTVYFTPFLCAFAVCFMYLTPFVGGGLYPMGEWTITSWLVSLFYTIIVIPGIFLYGYYFIHGEINRTTIIPCISTTWYKVYSVFVVAYMGVLLTVSGIETRKTVCGSYTTLPSNYGDPCARGRVELYQFGSRTTEVTFGLAQNLTGNGHLTVTTLNGYCLGVPGPRSEWREGMLLNDTATR
;
A
#
# COMPACT_ATOMS: atom_id res chain seq x y z
N MET A 1 16.97 -29.09 3.26
CA MET A 1 16.96 -28.56 4.64
C MET A 1 16.49 -27.12 4.58
N TYR A 2 15.64 -26.68 5.52
CA TYR A 2 15.24 -25.27 5.64
C TYR A 2 16.12 -24.60 6.68
N THR A 3 16.90 -23.60 6.26
CA THR A 3 17.86 -22.92 7.13
C THR A 3 17.68 -21.42 6.98
N ILE A 4 17.47 -20.74 8.11
CA ILE A 4 17.53 -19.28 8.18
C ILE A 4 18.98 -18.91 8.46
N LEU A 5 19.59 -18.15 7.56
CA LEU A 5 20.97 -17.70 7.69
C LEU A 5 21.08 -16.69 8.84
N PRO A 6 22.20 -16.67 9.58
CA PRO A 6 22.41 -15.68 10.63
C PRO A 6 22.53 -14.27 10.03
N LEU A 7 22.18 -13.26 10.84
CA LEU A 7 22.28 -11.85 10.46
C LEU A 7 23.69 -11.54 9.97
N SER A 8 23.82 -11.13 8.72
CA SER A 8 25.11 -10.70 8.15
C SER A 8 25.14 -9.19 7.98
N TRP A 9 26.28 -8.56 8.26
CA TRP A 9 26.40 -7.10 8.11
C TRP A 9 26.93 -6.78 6.71
N GLY A 10 26.00 -6.66 5.76
CA GLY A 10 26.28 -6.43 4.33
C GLY A 10 26.54 -4.97 3.96
N SER A 11 26.04 -4.01 4.76
CA SER A 11 26.11 -2.58 4.41
C SER A 11 27.46 -1.90 4.70
N ARG A 12 28.48 -2.63 5.17
CA ARG A 12 29.78 -2.07 5.56
C ARG A 12 30.50 -1.30 4.45
N ASP A 13 30.39 -1.79 3.22
CA ASP A 13 31.10 -1.24 2.06
C ASP A 13 30.24 -0.30 1.21
N MET A 14 29.05 0.06 1.70
CA MET A 14 28.12 0.91 0.97
C MET A 14 28.40 2.39 1.21
N HIS A 15 28.51 3.16 0.12
CA HIS A 15 28.57 4.61 0.22
C HIS A 15 27.23 5.19 0.71
N LEU A 16 27.29 6.31 1.44
CA LEU A 16 26.10 7.01 1.94
C LEU A 16 25.12 7.35 0.81
N ALA A 17 25.62 7.72 -0.38
CA ALA A 17 24.78 8.01 -1.55
C ALA A 17 23.96 6.78 -2.00
N ASP A 18 24.57 5.59 -2.00
CA ASP A 18 23.88 4.34 -2.33
C ASP A 18 22.80 4.02 -1.28
N LEU A 19 23.13 4.23 0.01
CA LEU A 19 22.19 4.01 1.10
C LEU A 19 20.97 4.94 1.01
N VAL A 20 21.19 6.24 0.77
CA VAL A 20 20.11 7.23 0.60
C VAL A 20 19.24 6.89 -0.61
N SER A 21 19.86 6.50 -1.73
CA SER A 21 19.14 6.07 -2.93
C SER A 21 18.27 4.84 -2.66
N LEU A 22 18.82 3.83 -1.99
CA LEU A 22 18.11 2.61 -1.60
C LEU A 22 16.91 2.89 -0.71
N PHE A 23 17.09 3.66 0.37
CA PHE A 23 15.99 4.01 1.25
C PHE A 23 14.92 4.83 0.54
N THR A 24 15.32 5.75 -0.34
CA THR A 24 14.37 6.56 -1.13
C THR A 24 13.53 5.68 -2.05
N LEU A 25 14.17 4.76 -2.79
CA LEU A 25 13.47 3.84 -3.70
C LEU A 25 12.59 2.84 -2.94
N GLY A 26 13.09 2.27 -1.85
CA GLY A 26 12.36 1.31 -1.02
C GLY A 26 11.15 1.95 -0.32
N LEU A 27 11.30 3.16 0.24
CA LEU A 27 10.22 3.86 0.94
C LEU A 27 9.19 4.49 0.00
N ALA A 28 9.54 4.77 -1.26
CA ALA A 28 8.65 5.48 -2.19
C ALA A 28 7.28 4.80 -2.34
N PRO A 29 7.16 3.47 -2.57
CA PRO A 29 5.87 2.79 -2.61
C PRO A 29 5.05 2.98 -1.33
N LEU A 30 5.67 2.89 -0.15
CA LEU A 30 5.00 3.06 1.14
C LEU A 30 4.48 4.49 1.32
N ILE A 31 5.35 5.48 1.09
CA ILE A 31 5.02 6.90 1.26
C ILE A 31 3.90 7.30 0.30
N VAL A 32 4.02 6.95 -0.98
CA VAL A 32 3.00 7.29 -1.98
C VAL A 32 1.68 6.59 -1.65
N HIS A 33 1.70 5.34 -1.19
CA HIS A 33 0.49 4.62 -0.78
C HIS A 33 -0.23 5.31 0.39
N ILE A 34 0.52 5.75 1.41
CA ILE A 34 -0.04 6.45 2.58
C ILE A 34 -0.57 7.84 2.18
N ILE A 35 0.27 8.68 1.56
CA ILE A 35 -0.11 10.05 1.18
C ILE A 35 -1.30 10.07 0.24
N SER A 36 -1.37 9.12 -0.70
CA SER A 36 -2.48 9.07 -1.66
C SER A 36 -3.72 8.42 -1.06
N GLY A 37 -3.56 7.51 -0.09
CA GLY A 37 -4.63 6.71 0.47
C GLY A 37 -5.41 7.35 1.62
N VAL A 38 -4.73 8.14 2.46
CA VAL A 38 -5.34 8.74 3.65
C VAL A 38 -6.28 9.89 3.24
N PRO A 39 -7.57 9.87 3.65
CA PRO A 39 -8.50 10.97 3.40
C PRO A 39 -8.13 12.24 4.18
N SER A 40 -8.52 13.39 3.65
CA SER A 40 -8.58 14.63 4.42
C SER A 40 -9.69 14.53 5.48
N PRO A 41 -9.36 14.54 6.79
CA PRO A 41 -10.36 14.39 7.84
C PRO A 41 -11.14 15.69 8.05
N SER A 42 -12.45 15.58 8.22
CA SER A 42 -13.36 16.63 8.63
C SER A 42 -13.64 16.51 10.13
N TYR A 43 -13.38 17.57 10.87
CA TYR A 43 -13.50 17.57 12.33
C TYR A 43 -14.82 18.21 12.73
N LEU A 44 -15.74 17.40 13.24
CA LEU A 44 -17.06 17.89 13.69
C LEU A 44 -17.11 18.08 15.21
N HIS A 45 -16.12 17.55 15.90
CA HIS A 45 -15.99 17.62 17.34
C HIS A 45 -14.81 18.49 17.77
N THR A 46 -14.93 19.16 18.91
CA THR A 46 -13.92 20.08 19.45
C THR A 46 -12.63 19.35 19.83
N ARG A 47 -12.75 18.13 20.36
CA ARG A 47 -11.60 17.30 20.67
C ARG A 47 -11.01 16.70 19.40
N ARG A 48 -9.76 17.04 19.10
CA ARG A 48 -9.00 16.47 17.98
C ARG A 48 -8.63 15.00 18.25
N PRO A 49 -8.56 14.15 17.21
CA PRO A 49 -8.07 12.78 17.33
C PRO A 49 -6.64 12.75 17.84
N LYS A 50 -6.35 11.78 18.70
CA LYS A 50 -4.99 11.53 19.17
C LYS A 50 -4.16 10.93 18.03
N TRP A 51 -2.84 10.91 18.20
CA TRP A 51 -1.93 10.39 17.17
C TRP A 51 -2.23 8.93 16.79
N HIS A 52 -2.59 8.09 17.76
CA HIS A 52 -2.93 6.68 17.53
C HIS A 52 -4.24 6.49 16.75
N ASP A 53 -5.19 7.44 16.86
CA ASP A 53 -6.40 7.42 16.06
C ASP A 53 -6.09 7.72 14.59
N LYS A 54 -5.10 8.60 14.33
CA LYS A 54 -4.65 8.93 12.97
C LYS A 54 -3.86 7.78 12.33
N ILE A 55 -3.03 7.06 13.11
CA ILE A 55 -2.25 5.93 12.58
C ILE A 55 -3.14 4.82 12.01
N ALA A 56 -4.33 4.60 12.59
CA ALA A 56 -5.27 3.62 12.07
C ALA A 56 -5.73 3.93 10.63
N LEU A 57 -5.69 5.18 10.19
CA LEU A 57 -5.98 5.59 8.81
C LEU A 57 -4.81 5.33 7.86
N CYS A 58 -3.58 5.36 8.36
CA CYS A 58 -2.37 5.08 7.58
C CYS A 58 -2.15 3.57 7.37
N ASN A 59 -2.92 2.71 8.04
CA ASN A 59 -2.82 1.27 7.89
C ASN A 59 -3.19 0.86 6.45
N PRO A 60 -2.33 0.10 5.72
CA PRO A 60 -2.63 -0.36 4.37
C PRO A 60 -3.99 -1.08 4.25
N THR A 61 -4.38 -1.86 5.27
CA THR A 61 -5.68 -2.53 5.32
C THR A 61 -6.83 -1.52 5.33
N SER A 62 -6.74 -0.45 6.12
CA SER A 62 -7.74 0.65 6.13
C SER A 62 -7.83 1.36 4.78
N ILE A 63 -6.68 1.64 4.17
CA ILE A 63 -6.59 2.36 2.89
C ILE A 63 -7.24 1.54 1.77
N LEU A 64 -6.92 0.25 1.68
CA LEU A 64 -7.51 -0.63 0.68
C LEU A 64 -9.01 -0.80 0.89
N TRP A 65 -9.47 -0.87 2.14
CA TRP A 65 -10.90 -0.98 2.44
C TRP A 65 -11.65 0.22 1.89
N ARG A 66 -11.11 1.42 2.08
CA ARG A 66 -11.68 2.65 1.54
C ARG A 66 -11.86 2.56 0.03
N TYR A 67 -10.85 2.11 -0.71
CA TYR A 67 -10.98 1.94 -2.17
C TYR A 67 -12.11 0.98 -2.52
N ALA A 68 -12.18 -0.17 -1.83
CA ALA A 68 -13.24 -1.14 -2.03
C ALA A 68 -14.63 -0.53 -1.75
N ALA A 69 -14.79 0.18 -0.64
CA ALA A 69 -16.06 0.75 -0.22
C ALA A 69 -16.54 1.86 -1.16
N ILE A 70 -15.64 2.74 -1.63
CA ILE A 70 -15.97 3.80 -2.58
C ILE A 70 -16.45 3.21 -3.91
N THR A 71 -15.69 2.26 -4.48
CA THR A 71 -16.08 1.60 -5.74
C THR A 71 -17.38 0.82 -5.58
N ASN A 72 -17.54 0.07 -4.48
CA ASN A 72 -18.78 -0.64 -4.18
C ASN A 72 -19.98 0.31 -4.10
N ARG A 73 -19.83 1.45 -3.43
CA ARG A 73 -20.90 2.45 -3.31
C ARG A 73 -21.30 3.01 -4.67
N ARG A 74 -20.32 3.29 -5.54
CA ARG A 74 -20.63 3.73 -6.91
C ARG A 74 -21.37 2.66 -7.72
N ILE A 75 -20.94 1.40 -7.63
CA ILE A 75 -21.60 0.29 -8.35
C ILE A 75 -23.06 0.15 -7.94
N ARG A 76 -23.40 0.43 -6.67
CA ARG A 76 -24.77 0.36 -6.14
C ARG A 76 -25.62 1.57 -6.46
N SER A 77 -25.03 2.71 -6.82
CA SER A 77 -25.77 3.97 -6.94
C SER A 77 -26.34 4.14 -8.36
N GLU A 78 -27.64 4.38 -8.44
CA GLU A 78 -28.33 4.68 -9.70
C GLU A 78 -27.99 6.10 -10.17
N SER A 79 -28.14 7.08 -9.27
CA SER A 79 -27.64 8.44 -9.44
C SER A 79 -26.31 8.63 -8.71
N TRP A 80 -25.48 9.55 -9.19
CA TRP A 80 -24.21 9.92 -8.55
C TRP A 80 -24.02 11.42 -8.67
N SER A 81 -24.39 12.15 -7.62
CA SER A 81 -24.27 13.61 -7.58
C SER A 81 -22.88 14.05 -7.10
N ASN A 82 -22.57 15.35 -7.25
CA ASN A 82 -21.34 15.94 -6.69
C ASN A 82 -21.30 15.81 -5.16
N ILE A 83 -22.47 15.81 -4.53
CA ILE A 83 -22.63 15.63 -3.09
C ILE A 83 -22.27 14.20 -2.69
N ASP A 84 -22.80 13.19 -3.40
CA ASP A 84 -22.47 11.79 -3.15
C ASP A 84 -20.97 11.53 -3.35
N PHE A 85 -20.39 12.17 -4.35
CA PHE A 85 -18.96 12.10 -4.63
C PHE A 85 -18.10 12.67 -3.50
N ALA A 86 -18.41 13.89 -3.04
CA ALA A 86 -17.73 14.53 -1.91
C ALA A 86 -17.88 13.72 -0.63
N ALA A 87 -19.11 13.35 -0.30
CA ALA A 87 -19.42 12.76 0.99
C ALA A 87 -18.95 11.31 1.10
N THR A 88 -18.90 10.56 -0.02
CA THR A 88 -18.28 9.22 -0.05
C THR A 88 -16.78 9.28 0.21
N ASN A 89 -16.11 10.38 -0.13
CA ASN A 89 -14.68 10.56 0.13
C ASN A 89 -14.39 11.14 1.51
N ALA A 90 -15.36 11.83 2.10
CA ALA A 90 -15.26 12.47 3.40
C ALA A 90 -15.11 11.46 4.54
N LEU A 91 -14.34 11.88 5.54
CA LEU A 91 -14.15 11.14 6.77
C LEU A 91 -14.41 12.07 7.95
N PHE A 92 -15.33 11.70 8.83
CA PHE A 92 -15.73 12.56 9.94
C PHE A 92 -15.16 12.06 11.26
N TRP A 93 -14.59 12.99 12.04
CA TRP A 93 -14.22 12.73 13.42
C TRP A 93 -15.37 13.15 14.35
N THR A 94 -15.93 12.17 15.06
CA THR A 94 -17.05 12.28 16.00
C THR A 94 -16.60 11.98 17.44
N PRO A 95 -17.45 12.18 18.47
CA PRO A 95 -17.13 11.79 19.84
C PRO A 95 -16.86 10.28 20.00
N GLU A 96 -17.46 9.46 19.14
CA GLU A 96 -17.32 8.00 19.14
C GLU A 96 -16.11 7.51 18.32
N GLY A 97 -15.50 8.38 17.51
CA GLY A 97 -14.29 8.10 16.75
C GLY A 97 -14.40 8.49 15.28
N TRP A 98 -13.85 7.67 14.40
CA TRP A 98 -13.95 7.87 12.96
C TRP A 98 -15.29 7.34 12.47
N ASP A 99 -16.03 8.15 11.74
CA ASP A 99 -17.31 7.80 11.14
C ASP A 99 -17.32 8.13 9.64
N GLY A 100 -17.56 7.10 8.83
CA GLY A 100 -17.71 7.16 7.38
C GLY A 100 -19.03 6.55 6.92
N THR A 101 -20.02 6.46 7.81
CA THR A 101 -21.33 5.87 7.51
C THR A 101 -22.14 6.73 6.54
N GLU A 102 -23.00 6.08 5.74
CA GLU A 102 -23.90 6.79 4.82
C GLU A 102 -24.84 7.76 5.57
N SER A 103 -25.27 7.40 6.79
CA SER A 103 -26.06 8.27 7.66
C SER A 103 -25.30 9.51 8.11
N MET A 104 -24.01 9.36 8.44
CA MET A 104 -23.19 10.50 8.85
C MET A 104 -22.95 11.46 7.69
N VAL A 105 -22.70 10.89 6.52
CA VAL A 105 -22.61 11.63 5.25
C VAL A 105 -23.84 12.51 5.02
N GLN A 106 -25.05 11.96 5.18
CA GLN A 106 -26.30 12.70 5.01
C GLN A 106 -26.47 13.81 6.06
N ARG A 107 -26.12 13.52 7.33
CA ARG A 107 -26.18 14.50 8.42
C ARG A 107 -25.20 15.66 8.22
N CYS A 108 -24.08 15.42 7.55
CA CYS A 108 -23.03 16.40 7.34
C CYS A 108 -23.25 17.34 6.15
N LEU A 109 -24.24 17.05 5.28
CA LEU A 109 -24.49 17.83 4.06
C LEU A 109 -24.69 19.34 4.29
N PRO A 110 -25.43 19.79 5.33
CA PRO A 110 -25.60 21.21 5.59
C PRO A 110 -24.30 21.94 5.94
N TYR A 111 -23.25 21.22 6.34
CA TYR A 111 -21.95 21.77 6.71
C TYR A 111 -20.92 21.74 5.56
N ALA A 112 -21.34 21.36 4.35
CA ALA A 112 -20.50 21.40 3.17
C ALA A 112 -20.28 22.85 2.72
N THR A 113 -19.05 23.32 2.78
CA THR A 113 -18.66 24.66 2.31
C THR A 113 -18.05 24.64 0.92
N HIS A 114 -17.43 23.52 0.54
CA HIS A 114 -16.90 23.30 -0.80
C HIS A 114 -17.29 21.92 -1.32
N LEU A 115 -17.89 21.90 -2.51
CA LEU A 115 -18.24 20.69 -3.24
C LEU A 115 -17.49 20.64 -4.58
N PRO A 116 -17.10 19.45 -5.04
CA PRO A 116 -16.44 19.29 -6.31
C PRO A 116 -17.39 19.71 -7.44
N ARG A 117 -16.84 20.32 -8.49
CA ARG A 117 -17.64 20.79 -9.64
C ARG A 117 -18.22 19.65 -10.47
N LYS A 118 -17.55 18.49 -10.47
CA LYS A 118 -17.89 17.31 -11.27
C LYS A 118 -18.14 16.11 -10.37
N THR A 119 -18.86 15.13 -10.91
CA THR A 119 -19.20 13.86 -10.25
C THR A 119 -18.09 12.80 -10.33
N ARG A 120 -16.97 13.14 -10.97
CA ARG A 120 -15.79 12.29 -11.18
C ARG A 120 -14.52 13.12 -11.04
N ALA A 121 -13.43 12.44 -10.68
CA ALA A 121 -12.11 13.06 -10.66
C ALA A 121 -11.71 13.52 -12.06
N ASP A 122 -11.16 14.73 -12.16
CA ASP A 122 -10.63 15.25 -13.41
C ASP A 122 -9.41 14.44 -13.85
N MET A 123 -9.32 14.10 -15.14
CA MET A 123 -8.22 13.29 -15.68
C MET A 123 -6.85 13.96 -15.52
N LEU A 124 -6.81 15.29 -15.43
CA LEU A 124 -5.60 16.09 -15.20
C LEU A 124 -5.51 16.61 -13.75
N SER A 125 -6.24 16.02 -12.82
CA SER A 125 -6.13 16.38 -11.40
C SER A 125 -4.90 15.78 -10.74
N LEU A 126 -4.44 16.43 -9.66
CA LEU A 126 -3.39 15.90 -8.79
C LEU A 126 -3.73 14.49 -8.27
N GLU A 127 -5.01 14.21 -8.01
CA GLU A 127 -5.47 12.90 -7.56
C GLU A 127 -5.32 11.83 -8.65
N MET A 128 -5.58 12.17 -9.91
CA MET A 128 -5.36 11.25 -11.02
C MET A 128 -3.86 10.98 -11.23
N VAL A 129 -3.00 11.99 -11.09
CA VAL A 129 -1.54 11.80 -11.15
C VAL A 129 -1.07 10.84 -10.04
N LYS A 130 -1.53 11.03 -8.80
CA LYS A 130 -1.26 10.09 -7.69
C LYS A 130 -1.71 8.67 -8.03
N ASN A 131 -2.90 8.51 -8.63
CA ASN A 131 -3.43 7.21 -9.04
C ASN A 131 -2.56 6.53 -10.11
N VAL A 132 -2.12 7.28 -11.12
CA VAL A 132 -1.24 6.76 -12.18
C VAL A 132 0.12 6.34 -11.62
N VAL A 133 0.73 7.14 -10.74
CA VAL A 133 2.02 6.78 -10.11
C VAL A 133 1.89 5.49 -9.30
N VAL A 134 0.87 5.37 -8.46
CA VAL A 134 0.62 4.16 -7.65
C VAL A 134 0.34 2.94 -8.54
N PHE A 135 -0.41 3.12 -9.63
CA PHE A 135 -0.68 2.05 -10.59
C PHE A 135 0.61 1.57 -11.28
N LEU A 136 1.44 2.49 -11.78
CA LEU A 136 2.71 2.15 -12.43
C LEU A 136 3.67 1.44 -11.47
N GLN A 137 3.74 1.87 -10.20
CA GLN A 137 4.48 1.16 -9.17
C GLN A 137 3.97 -0.28 -8.98
N GLY A 138 2.65 -0.48 -9.00
CA GLY A 138 2.06 -1.82 -8.94
C GLY A 138 2.36 -2.68 -10.15
N VAL A 139 2.35 -2.11 -11.36
CA VAL A 139 2.73 -2.84 -12.59
C VAL A 139 4.20 -3.24 -12.54
N GLN A 140 5.10 -2.33 -12.15
CA GLN A 140 6.52 -2.62 -11.99
C GLN A 140 6.74 -3.75 -10.96
N ALA A 141 6.00 -3.72 -9.86
CA ALA A 141 6.06 -4.75 -8.83
C ALA A 141 5.61 -6.13 -9.32
N VAL A 142 4.51 -6.20 -10.07
CA VAL A 142 4.05 -7.45 -10.67
C VAL A 142 5.05 -7.98 -11.70
N ALA A 143 5.60 -7.10 -12.55
CA ALA A 143 6.60 -7.49 -13.53
C ALA A 143 7.86 -8.07 -12.86
N ALA A 144 8.32 -7.45 -11.78
CA ALA A 144 9.46 -7.93 -11.00
C ALA A 144 9.18 -9.28 -10.32
N LEU A 145 7.99 -9.50 -9.78
CA LEU A 145 7.62 -10.83 -9.26
C LEU A 145 7.52 -11.87 -10.38
N ALA A 146 6.95 -11.52 -11.53
CA ALA A 146 6.79 -12.44 -12.66
C ALA A 146 8.14 -12.90 -13.23
N SER A 147 9.12 -12.00 -13.33
CA SER A 147 10.49 -12.37 -13.73
C SER A 147 11.17 -13.28 -12.72
N ASP A 148 10.88 -13.10 -11.43
CA ASP A 148 11.47 -13.93 -10.37
C ASP A 148 10.84 -15.34 -10.33
N PHE A 149 9.60 -15.53 -10.80
CA PHE A 149 8.99 -16.86 -10.92
C PHE A 149 9.50 -17.67 -12.13
N SER A 150 10.02 -17.02 -13.17
CA SER A 150 10.52 -17.74 -14.36
C SER A 150 11.92 -18.31 -14.19
N ASP A 151 12.76 -17.69 -13.36
CA ASP A 151 14.14 -18.11 -13.14
C ASP A 151 14.22 -19.00 -11.89
N SER A 152 14.34 -20.32 -12.11
CA SER A 152 14.23 -21.39 -11.11
C SER A 152 15.31 -21.41 -10.00
N THR A 153 16.18 -20.41 -9.93
CA THR A 153 17.34 -20.40 -9.04
C THR A 153 17.47 -19.03 -8.39
N THR A 154 17.15 -18.98 -7.09
CA THR A 154 17.35 -17.86 -6.15
C THR A 154 16.53 -16.59 -6.42
N TYR A 155 15.33 -16.58 -5.81
CA TYR A 155 14.50 -15.40 -5.60
C TYR A 155 15.29 -14.30 -4.89
N THR A 156 15.51 -13.15 -5.54
CA THR A 156 16.35 -12.07 -4.99
C THR A 156 15.68 -10.70 -5.02
N ALA A 157 14.54 -10.52 -5.71
CA ALA A 157 13.94 -9.18 -5.86
C ALA A 157 13.23 -8.66 -4.60
N LEU A 158 12.82 -9.53 -3.67
CA LEU A 158 12.16 -9.13 -2.42
C LEU A 158 13.12 -8.94 -1.24
N ASP A 159 14.37 -9.32 -1.44
CA ASP A 159 15.29 -9.58 -0.34
C ASP A 159 16.05 -8.33 0.10
N SER A 160 16.10 -7.28 -0.73
CA SER A 160 16.83 -6.04 -0.43
C SER A 160 15.92 -4.88 -0.03
N VAL A 161 16.49 -3.81 0.53
CA VAL A 161 15.74 -2.61 0.98
C VAL A 161 14.78 -2.07 -0.08
N ASN A 162 15.15 -2.13 -1.36
CA ASN A 162 14.32 -1.62 -2.46
C ASN A 162 13.06 -2.49 -2.74
N GLY A 163 13.08 -3.76 -2.34
CA GLY A 163 12.02 -4.75 -2.56
C GLY A 163 11.06 -4.91 -1.38
N LEU A 164 11.41 -4.38 -0.20
CA LEU A 164 10.65 -4.54 1.04
C LEU A 164 9.16 -4.21 0.90
N PHE A 165 8.84 -3.11 0.22
CA PHE A 165 7.47 -2.62 0.08
C PHE A 165 6.86 -2.92 -1.30
N LEU A 166 7.50 -3.78 -2.09
CA LEU A 166 7.02 -4.17 -3.41
C LEU A 166 5.64 -4.84 -3.35
N PRO A 167 5.32 -5.74 -2.39
CA PRO A 167 3.97 -6.29 -2.28
C PRO A 167 2.89 -5.23 -1.92
N LEU A 168 3.25 -4.16 -1.20
CA LEU A 168 2.33 -3.02 -1.01
C LEU A 168 2.10 -2.25 -2.31
N ALA A 169 3.13 -2.13 -3.16
CA ALA A 169 3.00 -1.51 -4.48
C ALA A 169 1.99 -2.26 -5.36
N ILE A 170 1.97 -3.59 -5.32
CA ILE A 170 0.98 -4.43 -6.05
C ILE A 170 -0.45 -4.08 -5.63
N CYS A 171 -0.67 -3.82 -4.34
CA CYS A 171 -1.97 -3.38 -3.84
C CYS A 171 -2.41 -2.04 -4.47
N GLY A 172 -1.47 -1.26 -5.01
CA GLY A 172 -1.73 -0.07 -5.82
C GLY A 172 -2.55 -0.33 -7.09
N LEU A 173 -2.52 -1.54 -7.64
CA LEU A 173 -3.37 -1.92 -8.79
C LEU A 173 -4.87 -1.84 -8.44
N LEU A 174 -5.22 -2.15 -7.19
CA LEU A 174 -6.60 -2.09 -6.71
C LEU A 174 -7.11 -0.65 -6.57
N ARG A 175 -6.21 0.33 -6.47
CA ARG A 175 -6.57 1.74 -6.42
C ARG A 175 -7.19 2.22 -7.73
N LEU A 176 -6.81 1.64 -8.87
CA LEU A 176 -7.35 2.02 -10.18
C LEU A 176 -8.87 1.85 -10.26
N LEU A 177 -9.40 0.84 -9.55
CA LEU A 177 -10.85 0.58 -9.48
C LEU A 177 -11.62 1.71 -8.77
N ALA A 178 -10.97 2.46 -7.88
CA ALA A 178 -11.55 3.60 -7.15
C ALA A 178 -11.13 4.96 -7.74
N ALA A 179 -10.09 4.98 -8.58
CA ALA A 179 -9.46 6.20 -9.09
C ALA A 179 -10.43 7.25 -9.67
N PRO A 180 -11.46 6.89 -10.48
CA PRO A 180 -12.39 7.87 -11.02
C PRO A 180 -13.27 8.56 -9.96
N TRP A 181 -13.35 7.97 -8.76
CA TRP A 181 -14.20 8.38 -7.65
C TRP A 181 -13.41 8.69 -6.38
N LEU A 182 -12.10 8.86 -6.48
CA LEU A 182 -11.25 9.37 -5.40
C LEU A 182 -11.06 10.88 -5.57
N THR A 183 -11.36 11.65 -4.54
CA THR A 183 -11.10 13.10 -4.52
C THR A 183 -10.78 13.58 -3.12
N ASN A 184 -10.00 14.65 -3.04
CA ASN A 184 -9.81 15.46 -1.82
C ASN A 184 -10.36 16.88 -2.00
N ASP A 185 -11.06 17.14 -3.10
CA ASP A 185 -11.62 18.45 -3.47
C ASP A 185 -13.00 18.67 -2.84
N TYR A 186 -13.04 18.68 -1.51
CA TYR A 186 -14.24 18.95 -0.72
C TYR A 186 -13.86 19.58 0.62
N THR A 187 -14.78 20.30 1.24
CA THR A 187 -14.56 20.86 2.57
C THR A 187 -15.86 20.84 3.34
N PHE A 188 -15.82 20.24 4.54
CA PHE A 188 -16.88 20.28 5.52
C PHE A 188 -16.36 21.04 6.74
N THR A 189 -17.02 22.13 7.10
CA THR A 189 -16.67 22.96 8.26
C THR A 189 -17.90 23.22 9.09
N VAL A 190 -17.78 22.96 10.39
CA VAL A 190 -18.82 23.31 11.35
C VAL A 190 -18.47 24.67 11.94
N ASN A 191 -19.35 25.66 11.75
CA ASN A 191 -19.23 26.94 12.45
C ASN A 191 -19.29 26.67 13.97
N SER A 192 -18.46 27.36 14.75
CA SER A 192 -18.31 27.13 16.21
C SER A 192 -19.65 27.18 16.97
N HIS A 193 -20.61 27.99 16.52
CA HIS A 193 -21.97 28.05 17.06
C HIS A 193 -22.87 26.86 16.68
N SER A 194 -22.63 26.22 15.53
CA SER A 194 -23.34 25.03 15.09
C SER A 194 -22.74 23.75 15.67
N ALA A 195 -21.46 23.77 16.04
CA ALA A 195 -20.77 22.63 16.67
C ALA A 195 -21.31 22.36 18.09
N SER A 196 -21.68 23.40 18.84
CA SER A 196 -22.35 23.23 20.13
C SER A 196 -23.74 22.61 19.97
N GLN A 197 -24.52 23.00 18.95
CA GLN A 197 -25.80 22.38 18.63
C GLN A 197 -25.67 20.94 18.11
N LEU A 198 -24.67 20.64 17.27
CA LEU A 198 -24.40 19.28 16.78
C LEU A 198 -23.94 18.34 17.92
N ASN A 199 -23.08 18.84 18.82
CA ASN A 199 -22.69 18.08 20.02
C ASN A 199 -23.89 17.84 20.95
N LEU A 200 -24.80 18.82 21.06
CA LEU A 200 -26.08 18.62 21.75
C LEU A 200 -26.90 17.53 21.05
N GLN A 201 -27.15 17.62 19.74
CA GLN A 201 -27.95 16.62 19.00
C GLN A 201 -27.33 15.22 18.96
N LEU A 202 -26.00 15.06 18.87
CA LEU A 202 -25.35 13.75 19.00
C LEU A 202 -25.42 13.20 20.44
N SER A 203 -25.59 14.06 21.45
CA SER A 203 -25.63 13.66 22.86
C SER A 203 -27.06 13.58 23.43
N THR A 204 -28.09 14.09 22.74
CA THR A 204 -29.47 14.15 23.23
C THR A 204 -30.40 13.28 22.39
N SER A 205 -30.45 12.00 22.72
CA SER A 205 -31.73 11.30 22.78
C SER A 205 -32.32 11.57 24.17
N GLY A 206 -33.00 12.72 24.32
CA GLY A 206 -33.67 13.08 25.58
C GLY A 206 -33.61 14.56 25.94
N SER A 207 -34.79 15.18 26.02
CA SER A 207 -35.13 16.47 26.64
C SER A 207 -35.18 17.72 25.74
N LYS A 208 -36.41 18.23 25.59
CA LYS A 208 -36.82 19.54 25.05
C LYS A 208 -36.34 20.69 25.96
N THR A 209 -35.96 21.85 25.39
CA THR A 209 -36.50 23.20 25.76
C THR A 209 -35.89 24.37 24.96
N THR A 210 -36.79 25.13 24.33
CA THR A 210 -37.01 26.61 24.22
C THR A 210 -35.92 27.64 23.87
N VAL A 211 -36.35 28.50 22.94
CA VAL A 211 -35.71 29.63 22.22
C VAL A 211 -35.63 30.92 23.05
N GLY A 212 -34.60 31.75 22.80
CA GLY A 212 -34.52 33.17 23.16
C GLY A 212 -33.68 33.94 22.13
N GLY A 213 -34.26 34.98 21.52
CA GLY A 213 -33.70 35.71 20.37
C GLY A 213 -32.70 36.82 20.70
N SER A 214 -31.83 37.12 19.74
CA SER A 214 -31.09 38.38 19.65
C SER A 214 -30.73 38.67 18.18
N GLU A 215 -31.14 39.85 17.71
CA GLU A 215 -30.92 40.35 16.35
C GLU A 215 -29.45 40.74 16.13
N SER A 216 -28.85 40.30 15.02
CA SER A 216 -27.48 40.63 14.62
C SER A 216 -27.40 40.79 13.10
N ARG A 217 -26.72 41.85 12.70
CA ARG A 217 -26.59 42.46 11.37
C ARG A 217 -26.33 41.45 10.22
N LEU A 218 -27.09 41.61 9.14
CA LEU A 218 -27.04 40.77 7.93
C LEU A 218 -25.74 40.96 7.13
N SER A 219 -24.88 39.93 7.18
CA SER A 219 -23.81 39.65 6.22
C SER A 219 -24.40 39.00 4.95
N ILE A 220 -23.75 39.08 3.80
CA ILE A 220 -24.16 38.38 2.55
C ILE A 220 -24.26 36.85 2.74
N ASP A 221 -23.58 36.27 3.74
CA ASP A 221 -23.79 34.87 4.15
C ASP A 221 -25.20 34.61 4.68
N SER A 222 -25.85 35.64 5.22
CA SER A 222 -27.26 35.58 5.64
C SER A 222 -28.22 35.54 4.46
N LEU A 223 -27.84 35.86 3.22
CA LEU A 223 -28.75 35.72 2.06
C LEU A 223 -28.85 34.26 1.58
N ILE A 224 -27.79 33.47 1.76
CA ILE A 224 -27.84 32.02 1.58
C ILE A 224 -28.67 31.41 2.72
N ASP A 225 -28.45 31.88 3.95
CA ASP A 225 -29.21 31.45 5.12
C ASP A 225 -30.70 31.87 5.05
N HIS A 226 -31.03 33.04 4.49
CA HIS A 226 -32.43 33.49 4.34
C HIS A 226 -33.17 32.73 3.24
N ARG A 227 -32.46 32.29 2.19
CA ARG A 227 -33.03 31.43 1.14
C ARG A 227 -33.32 30.02 1.67
N ILE A 228 -32.56 29.57 2.68
CA ILE A 228 -32.84 28.34 3.43
C ILE A 228 -33.97 28.56 4.45
N ARG A 229 -34.08 29.75 5.04
CA ARG A 229 -35.03 30.06 6.12
C ARG A 229 -36.46 30.40 5.68
N ASN A 230 -36.66 30.95 4.47
CA ASN A 230 -37.98 31.44 4.03
C ASN A 230 -38.74 30.52 3.05
N GLY A 231 -38.40 29.24 2.95
CA GLY A 231 -39.12 28.33 2.05
C GLY A 231 -38.94 26.85 2.35
N THR A 232 -39.78 26.34 3.27
CA THR A 232 -40.23 24.93 3.36
C THR A 232 -39.18 23.85 3.60
N TYR A 233 -38.46 23.93 4.72
CA TYR A 233 -38.22 22.72 5.51
C TYR A 233 -38.78 22.99 6.89
N LEU A 234 -39.97 22.44 7.14
CA LEU A 234 -40.52 22.27 8.48
C LEU A 234 -39.41 21.70 9.39
N GLU A 235 -39.47 22.06 10.68
CA GLU A 235 -38.83 21.24 11.71
C GLU A 235 -39.02 19.77 11.32
N PRO A 236 -37.95 18.97 11.18
CA PRO A 236 -38.14 17.55 11.04
C PRO A 236 -38.65 17.10 12.42
N ASP A 237 -39.97 17.03 12.55
CA ASP A 237 -40.54 15.83 13.12
C ASP A 237 -39.74 14.68 12.49
N MET A 238 -39.20 13.83 13.35
CA MET A 238 -38.16 12.84 13.06
C MET A 238 -38.55 11.78 12.01
N GLU A 239 -39.65 12.01 11.28
CA GLU A 239 -40.27 11.12 10.32
C GLU A 239 -40.05 11.51 8.84
N ASP A 240 -39.72 12.76 8.49
CA ASP A 240 -39.65 13.20 7.08
C ASP A 240 -38.30 13.84 6.65
N VAL A 241 -37.18 13.16 6.96
CA VAL A 241 -36.10 13.17 5.96
C VAL A 241 -36.69 12.44 4.76
N PRO A 242 -36.70 12.98 3.53
CA PRO A 242 -37.09 12.18 2.37
C PRO A 242 -36.16 10.99 2.38
N ARG A 243 -36.68 9.85 2.86
CA ARG A 243 -36.19 8.55 2.46
C ARG A 243 -36.27 8.68 0.95
N VAL A 244 -35.13 8.92 0.30
CA VAL A 244 -34.92 8.44 -1.05
C VAL A 244 -35.45 7.02 -0.93
N VAL A 245 -36.67 6.81 -1.42
CA VAL A 245 -37.34 5.52 -1.39
C VAL A 245 -36.31 4.65 -2.04
N ALA A 246 -35.62 3.87 -1.21
CA ALA A 246 -34.53 3.04 -1.65
C ALA A 246 -35.24 1.97 -2.44
N SER A 247 -35.49 2.27 -3.72
CA SER A 247 -35.91 1.30 -4.71
C SER A 247 -35.01 0.10 -4.46
N PRO A 248 -35.61 -1.09 -4.24
CA PRO A 248 -34.82 -2.27 -3.94
C PRO A 248 -33.73 -2.35 -5.01
N PRO A 249 -32.45 -2.43 -4.60
CA PRO A 249 -31.34 -2.28 -5.52
C PRO A 249 -31.55 -3.27 -6.65
N SER A 250 -31.48 -2.78 -7.89
CA SER A 250 -31.75 -3.64 -9.05
C SER A 250 -30.87 -4.90 -8.97
N ALA A 251 -31.36 -6.00 -9.51
CA ALA A 251 -30.61 -7.26 -9.53
C ALA A 251 -29.20 -7.05 -10.11
N VAL A 252 -29.07 -6.18 -11.11
CA VAL A 252 -27.80 -5.81 -11.75
C VAL A 252 -26.84 -5.16 -10.75
N HIS A 253 -27.29 -4.19 -9.94
CA HIS A 253 -26.45 -3.54 -8.92
C HIS A 253 -26.02 -4.51 -7.82
N THR A 254 -26.92 -5.41 -7.42
CA THR A 254 -26.63 -6.42 -6.40
C THR A 254 -25.61 -7.45 -6.89
N TRP A 255 -25.76 -7.95 -8.12
CA TRP A 255 -24.80 -8.87 -8.73
C TRP A 255 -23.46 -8.20 -9.03
N GLY A 256 -23.48 -6.96 -9.53
CA GLY A 256 -22.27 -6.17 -9.75
C GLY A 256 -21.45 -5.98 -8.47
N SER A 257 -22.11 -5.66 -7.35
CA SER A 257 -21.47 -5.56 -6.04
C SER A 257 -20.83 -6.89 -5.58
N ARG A 258 -21.51 -8.02 -5.79
CA ARG A 258 -20.98 -9.35 -5.44
C ARG A 258 -19.77 -9.73 -6.28
N ILE A 259 -19.85 -9.57 -7.61
CA ILE A 259 -18.73 -9.86 -8.52
C ILE A 259 -17.53 -8.99 -8.16
N PHE A 260 -17.76 -7.69 -7.91
CA PHE A 260 -16.72 -6.77 -7.48
C PHE A 260 -16.03 -7.24 -6.19
N ARG A 261 -16.80 -7.64 -5.16
CA ARG A 261 -16.23 -8.14 -3.89
C ARG A 261 -15.37 -9.38 -4.11
N THR A 262 -15.82 -10.33 -4.92
CA THR A 262 -15.05 -11.52 -5.25
C THR A 262 -13.74 -11.16 -5.95
N VAL A 263 -13.80 -10.34 -7.00
CA VAL A 263 -12.62 -9.90 -7.75
C VAL A 263 -11.65 -9.11 -6.87
N TYR A 264 -12.16 -8.24 -5.99
CA TYR A 264 -11.34 -7.46 -5.06
C TYR A 264 -10.69 -8.32 -3.97
N PHE A 265 -11.33 -9.41 -3.57
CA PHE A 265 -10.82 -10.33 -2.55
C PHE A 265 -9.77 -11.31 -3.09
N THR A 266 -9.86 -11.70 -4.36
CA THR A 266 -8.92 -12.64 -5.02
C THR A 266 -7.43 -12.27 -4.81
N PRO A 267 -6.98 -11.01 -5.00
CA PRO A 267 -5.60 -10.61 -4.72
C PRO A 267 -5.12 -10.90 -3.29
N PHE A 268 -5.99 -10.80 -2.28
CA PHE A 268 -5.62 -11.12 -0.90
C PHE A 268 -5.38 -12.63 -0.72
N LEU A 269 -6.19 -13.46 -1.37
CA LEU A 269 -5.99 -14.91 -1.39
C LEU A 269 -4.71 -15.30 -2.13
N CYS A 270 -4.44 -14.67 -3.28
CA CYS A 270 -3.18 -14.85 -4.00
C CYS A 270 -1.99 -14.42 -3.14
N ALA A 271 -2.05 -13.24 -2.51
CA ALA A 271 -0.99 -12.75 -1.63
C ALA A 271 -0.77 -13.68 -0.44
N PHE A 272 -1.83 -14.24 0.13
CA PHE A 272 -1.73 -15.25 1.20
C PHE A 272 -1.03 -16.51 0.70
N ALA A 273 -1.39 -17.02 -0.47
CA ALA A 273 -0.73 -18.18 -1.07
C ALA A 273 0.77 -17.91 -1.30
N VAL A 274 1.13 -16.73 -1.81
CA VAL A 274 2.54 -16.33 -1.95
C VAL A 274 3.23 -16.26 -0.58
N CYS A 275 2.66 -15.56 0.41
CA CYS A 275 3.26 -15.48 1.74
C CYS A 275 3.44 -16.87 2.38
N PHE A 276 2.45 -17.75 2.20
CA PHE A 276 2.52 -19.13 2.65
C PHE A 276 3.63 -19.89 1.94
N MET A 277 3.76 -19.79 0.62
CA MET A 277 4.87 -20.39 -0.14
C MET A 277 6.24 -19.89 0.30
N TYR A 278 6.36 -18.64 0.77
CA TYR A 278 7.62 -18.09 1.27
C TYR A 278 7.94 -18.53 2.71
N LEU A 279 6.93 -18.70 3.56
CA LEU A 279 7.10 -19.19 4.93
C LEU A 279 7.25 -20.71 4.99
N THR A 280 6.70 -21.43 4.01
CA THR A 280 6.73 -22.89 3.97
C THR A 280 7.80 -23.39 3.01
N PRO A 281 8.55 -24.42 3.38
CA PRO A 281 9.74 -24.82 2.65
C PRO A 281 9.41 -25.77 1.47
N PHE A 282 8.45 -25.41 0.61
CA PHE A 282 8.04 -26.25 -0.52
C PHE A 282 8.74 -25.83 -1.81
N VAL A 283 9.82 -26.53 -2.17
CA VAL A 283 10.43 -26.43 -3.50
C VAL A 283 10.50 -27.82 -4.14
N GLY A 284 9.74 -28.00 -5.23
CA GLY A 284 9.86 -29.12 -6.16
C GLY A 284 9.24 -30.44 -5.71
N GLY A 285 7.97 -30.70 -6.11
CA GLY A 285 7.34 -32.04 -6.23
C GLY A 285 7.22 -32.93 -4.98
N GLY A 286 7.98 -32.67 -3.92
CA GLY A 286 8.02 -33.42 -2.67
C GLY A 286 7.81 -32.51 -1.47
N LEU A 287 7.27 -33.07 -0.39
CA LEU A 287 6.99 -32.37 0.88
C LEU A 287 8.26 -32.14 1.72
N TYR A 288 9.44 -32.01 1.10
CA TYR A 288 10.70 -31.89 1.83
C TYR A 288 11.15 -30.44 1.94
N PRO A 289 11.47 -29.96 3.16
CA PRO A 289 11.89 -28.60 3.38
C PRO A 289 13.23 -28.30 2.70
N MET A 290 13.25 -27.50 1.64
CA MET A 290 14.47 -27.13 0.90
C MET A 290 14.51 -25.61 0.69
N GLY A 291 15.59 -24.95 1.15
CA GLY A 291 15.85 -23.53 0.86
C GLY A 291 16.65 -22.84 1.97
N GLU A 292 17.54 -21.94 1.57
CA GLU A 292 18.24 -21.02 2.46
C GLU A 292 17.57 -19.64 2.38
N TRP A 293 17.26 -19.06 3.54
CA TRP A 293 16.55 -17.79 3.65
C TRP A 293 17.37 -16.81 4.48
N THR A 294 17.42 -15.55 4.07
CA THR A 294 17.96 -14.48 4.91
C THR A 294 16.95 -14.09 6.00
N ILE A 295 17.43 -13.43 7.06
CA ILE A 295 16.52 -12.95 8.12
C ILE A 295 15.57 -11.89 7.54
N THR A 296 16.06 -11.01 6.67
CA THR A 296 15.21 -10.02 5.98
C THR A 296 14.06 -10.68 5.25
N SER A 297 14.33 -11.65 4.37
CA SER A 297 13.29 -12.31 3.58
C SER A 297 12.26 -13.00 4.47
N TRP A 298 12.72 -13.72 5.50
CA TRP A 298 11.83 -14.35 6.47
C TRP A 298 10.95 -13.32 7.22
N LEU A 299 11.54 -12.22 7.71
CA LEU A 299 10.80 -11.16 8.39
C LEU A 299 9.80 -10.45 7.46
N VAL A 300 10.14 -10.27 6.18
CA VAL A 300 9.26 -9.70 5.15
C VAL A 300 8.06 -10.61 4.93
N SER A 301 8.28 -11.91 4.76
CA SER A 301 7.19 -12.89 4.60
C SER A 301 6.29 -12.94 5.84
N LEU A 302 6.87 -12.88 7.03
CA LEU A 302 6.11 -12.80 8.29
C LEU A 302 5.30 -11.51 8.39
N PHE A 303 5.88 -10.36 8.05
CA PHE A 303 5.19 -9.07 8.04
C PHE A 303 3.97 -9.07 7.14
N TYR A 304 4.13 -9.52 5.89
CA TYR A 304 3.01 -9.58 4.95
C TYR A 304 1.95 -10.60 5.36
N THR A 305 2.35 -11.70 5.99
CA THR A 305 1.40 -12.65 6.60
C THR A 305 0.58 -11.99 7.70
N ILE A 306 1.21 -11.18 8.56
CA ILE A 306 0.51 -10.43 9.63
C ILE A 306 -0.44 -9.37 9.07
N ILE A 307 -0.22 -8.85 7.86
CA ILE A 307 -1.15 -7.93 7.21
C ILE A 307 -2.28 -8.67 6.50
N VAL A 308 -1.93 -9.70 5.73
CA VAL A 308 -2.86 -10.41 4.85
C VAL A 308 -3.85 -11.26 5.64
N ILE A 309 -3.41 -11.96 6.70
CA ILE A 309 -4.31 -12.83 7.48
C ILE A 309 -5.45 -12.00 8.13
N PRO A 310 -5.19 -10.95 8.93
CA PRO A 310 -6.25 -10.08 9.44
C PRO A 310 -7.04 -9.41 8.33
N GLY A 311 -6.38 -9.04 7.22
CA GLY A 311 -7.06 -8.50 6.03
C GLY A 311 -8.12 -9.47 5.48
N ILE A 312 -7.78 -10.74 5.27
CA ILE A 312 -8.69 -11.79 4.83
C ILE A 312 -9.86 -11.95 5.80
N PHE A 313 -9.58 -12.02 7.11
CA PHE A 313 -10.62 -12.15 8.12
C PHE A 313 -11.56 -10.95 8.15
N LEU A 314 -11.02 -9.73 8.15
CA LEU A 314 -11.82 -8.51 8.20
C LEU A 314 -12.66 -8.35 6.93
N TYR A 315 -12.04 -8.52 5.76
CA TYR A 315 -12.72 -8.34 4.49
C TYR A 315 -13.77 -9.42 4.28
N GLY A 316 -13.41 -10.68 4.54
CA GLY A 316 -14.35 -11.80 4.47
C GLY A 316 -15.54 -11.59 5.40
N TYR A 317 -15.29 -11.30 6.68
CA TYR A 317 -16.34 -11.06 7.66
C TYR A 317 -17.28 -9.91 7.25
N TYR A 318 -16.73 -8.72 6.97
CA TYR A 318 -17.56 -7.55 6.67
C TYR A 318 -18.18 -7.58 5.27
N PHE A 319 -17.60 -8.30 4.30
CA PHE A 319 -18.22 -8.50 2.99
C PHE A 319 -19.44 -9.41 3.07
N ILE A 320 -19.38 -10.46 3.90
CA ILE A 320 -20.49 -11.38 4.16
C ILE A 320 -21.61 -10.66 4.93
N HIS A 321 -21.27 -9.88 5.96
CA HIS A 321 -22.25 -9.14 6.76
C HIS A 321 -22.79 -7.89 6.06
N GLY A 322 -22.21 -7.49 4.93
CA GLY A 322 -22.70 -6.37 4.13
C GLY A 322 -22.35 -4.99 4.69
N GLU A 323 -21.43 -4.89 5.66
CA GLU A 323 -21.02 -3.62 6.28
C GLU A 323 -20.31 -2.67 5.29
N ILE A 324 -19.71 -3.21 4.22
CA ILE A 324 -19.18 -2.41 3.10
C ILE A 324 -20.27 -1.57 2.39
N ASN A 325 -21.56 -1.86 2.61
CA ASN A 325 -22.66 -1.06 2.09
C ASN A 325 -22.99 0.14 2.98
N ARG A 326 -22.56 0.13 4.25
CA ARG A 326 -22.96 1.11 5.26
C ARG A 326 -21.91 2.17 5.51
N THR A 327 -20.64 1.81 5.37
CA THR A 327 -19.52 2.68 5.76
C THR A 327 -18.36 2.62 4.78
N THR A 328 -17.71 3.76 4.56
CA THR A 328 -16.52 3.91 3.72
C THR A 328 -15.22 3.60 4.46
N ILE A 329 -15.28 3.42 5.78
CA ILE A 329 -14.16 3.03 6.64
C ILE A 329 -14.39 1.64 7.23
N ILE A 330 -13.31 0.98 7.67
CA ILE A 330 -13.44 -0.31 8.35
C ILE A 330 -14.23 -0.09 9.65
N PRO A 331 -15.31 -0.84 9.91
CA PRO A 331 -16.14 -0.65 11.09
C PRO A 331 -15.38 -0.68 12.43
N CYS A 332 -14.32 -1.49 12.51
CA CYS A 332 -13.51 -1.60 13.72
C CYS A 332 -12.37 -0.56 13.84
N ILE A 333 -12.27 0.44 12.95
CA ILE A 333 -11.11 1.34 12.91
C ILE A 333 -10.87 2.10 14.23
N SER A 334 -11.96 2.42 14.95
CA SER A 334 -11.90 3.13 16.24
C SER A 334 -11.74 2.21 17.46
N THR A 335 -11.74 0.89 17.27
CA THR A 335 -11.57 -0.07 18.36
C THR A 335 -10.12 -0.14 18.84
N THR A 336 -9.92 -0.43 20.13
CA THR A 336 -8.59 -0.49 20.75
C THR A 336 -7.69 -1.54 20.09
N TRP A 337 -8.21 -2.72 19.78
CA TRP A 337 -7.43 -3.80 19.18
C TRP A 337 -6.89 -3.41 17.79
N TYR A 338 -7.70 -2.73 16.97
CA TYR A 338 -7.29 -2.31 15.63
C TYR A 338 -6.23 -1.19 15.69
N LYS A 339 -6.33 -0.31 16.68
CA LYS A 339 -5.30 0.72 16.95
C LYS A 339 -3.98 0.08 17.36
N VAL A 340 -4.00 -0.89 18.28
CA VAL A 340 -2.81 -1.66 18.69
C VAL A 340 -2.19 -2.38 17.50
N TYR A 341 -3.02 -3.05 16.69
CA TYR A 341 -2.58 -3.69 15.44
C TYR A 341 -1.92 -2.70 14.48
N SER A 342 -2.50 -1.50 14.31
CA SER A 342 -1.94 -0.49 13.41
C SER A 342 -0.60 0.07 13.91
N VAL A 343 -0.46 0.29 15.23
CA VAL A 343 0.83 0.67 15.84
C VAL A 343 1.86 -0.43 15.66
N PHE A 344 1.46 -1.70 15.87
CA PHE A 344 2.33 -2.85 15.65
C PHE A 344 2.83 -2.93 14.21
N VAL A 345 1.95 -2.76 13.22
CA VAL A 345 2.33 -2.76 11.79
C VAL A 345 3.36 -1.68 11.49
N VAL A 346 3.15 -0.44 11.98
CA VAL A 346 4.12 0.66 11.78
C VAL A 346 5.45 0.37 12.47
N ALA A 347 5.42 -0.16 13.69
CA ALA A 347 6.65 -0.54 14.40
C ALA A 347 7.41 -1.65 13.65
N TYR A 348 6.70 -2.66 13.13
CA TYR A 348 7.29 -3.74 12.35
C TYR A 348 7.93 -3.23 11.05
N MET A 349 7.31 -2.28 10.36
CA MET A 349 7.93 -1.62 9.19
C MET A 349 9.29 -0.99 9.54
N GLY A 350 9.41 -0.36 10.72
CA GLY A 350 10.68 0.18 11.23
C GLY A 350 11.74 -0.89 11.48
N VAL A 351 11.33 -2.04 12.05
CA VAL A 351 12.22 -3.20 12.24
C VAL A 351 12.72 -3.73 10.90
N LEU A 352 11.83 -3.91 9.91
CA LEU A 352 12.20 -4.37 8.56
C LEU A 352 13.20 -3.45 7.90
N LEU A 353 12.97 -2.13 7.94
CA LEU A 353 13.88 -1.14 7.38
C LEU A 353 15.27 -1.22 8.03
N THR A 354 15.31 -1.43 9.34
CA THR A 354 16.58 -1.52 10.09
C THR A 354 17.32 -2.80 9.74
N VAL A 355 16.66 -3.96 9.81
CA VAL A 355 17.29 -5.26 9.53
C VAL A 355 17.73 -5.35 8.07
N SER A 356 16.86 -4.97 7.14
CA SER A 356 17.19 -4.96 5.72
C SER A 356 18.31 -3.97 5.38
N GLY A 357 18.35 -2.80 6.03
CA GLY A 357 19.45 -1.86 5.87
C GLY A 357 20.79 -2.37 6.40
N ILE A 358 20.78 -3.27 7.40
CA ILE A 358 21.99 -3.93 7.92
C ILE A 358 22.45 -5.05 6.98
N GLU A 359 21.53 -5.89 6.52
CA GLU A 359 21.84 -7.06 5.67
C GLU A 359 22.10 -6.70 4.21
N THR A 360 21.54 -5.60 3.70
CA THR A 360 21.68 -5.26 2.28
C THR A 360 23.12 -4.93 1.95
N ARG A 361 23.62 -5.56 0.89
CA ARG A 361 24.92 -5.27 0.26
C ARG A 361 24.76 -4.97 -1.21
N LYS A 362 25.76 -4.31 -1.77
CA LYS A 362 25.90 -4.09 -3.21
C LYS A 362 26.68 -5.26 -3.83
N THR A 363 26.15 -5.82 -4.91
CA THR A 363 26.79 -6.88 -5.71
C THR A 363 27.75 -6.26 -6.73
N VAL A 364 28.61 -7.09 -7.33
CA VAL A 364 29.58 -6.67 -8.36
C VAL A 364 28.95 -6.04 -9.61
N CYS A 365 27.71 -6.43 -9.94
CA CYS A 365 26.93 -5.85 -11.03
C CYS A 365 26.16 -4.58 -10.62
N GLY A 366 26.32 -4.10 -9.39
CA GLY A 366 25.63 -2.92 -8.87
C GLY A 366 24.19 -3.16 -8.42
N SER A 367 23.70 -4.41 -8.44
CA SER A 367 22.41 -4.80 -7.85
C SER A 367 22.51 -4.94 -6.34
N TYR A 368 21.38 -4.92 -5.64
CA TYR A 368 21.32 -5.02 -4.17
C TYR A 368 20.69 -6.33 -3.73
N THR A 369 21.25 -6.96 -2.72
CA THR A 369 20.77 -8.23 -2.15
C THR A 369 21.07 -8.30 -0.66
N THR A 370 20.32 -9.10 0.11
CA THR A 370 20.67 -9.46 1.49
C THR A 370 21.39 -10.80 1.58
N LEU A 371 21.53 -11.52 0.46
CA LEU A 371 22.21 -12.79 0.43
C LEU A 371 23.70 -12.58 0.74
N PRO A 372 24.31 -13.29 1.70
CA PRO A 372 25.71 -13.06 2.07
C PRO A 372 26.68 -13.40 0.91
N SER A 373 27.87 -12.79 0.90
CA SER A 373 28.81 -12.90 -0.24
C SER A 373 29.36 -14.30 -0.50
N ASN A 374 29.37 -15.18 0.50
CA ASN A 374 29.77 -16.58 0.36
C ASN A 374 28.80 -17.42 -0.49
N TYR A 375 27.58 -16.92 -0.71
CA TYR A 375 26.58 -17.55 -1.57
C TYR A 375 26.64 -17.04 -3.02
N GLY A 376 27.65 -16.23 -3.34
CA GLY A 376 27.85 -15.66 -4.67
C GLY A 376 27.07 -14.37 -4.89
N ASP A 377 27.31 -13.77 -6.05
CA ASP A 377 26.61 -12.58 -6.49
C ASP A 377 25.57 -12.96 -7.54
N PRO A 378 24.26 -12.76 -7.26
CA PRO A 378 23.20 -13.01 -8.22
C PRO A 378 23.20 -11.90 -9.28
N CYS A 379 24.25 -11.88 -10.10
CA CYS A 379 24.42 -10.93 -11.20
C CYS A 379 23.95 -11.47 -12.55
N ALA A 380 23.38 -12.67 -12.57
CA ALA A 380 22.85 -13.29 -13.77
C ALA A 380 21.38 -12.93 -13.96
N ARG A 381 21.09 -11.74 -14.51
CA ARG A 381 19.87 -11.54 -15.30
C ARG A 381 20.28 -11.59 -16.78
N GLY A 382 20.00 -12.72 -17.44
CA GLY A 382 20.41 -13.01 -18.83
C GLY A 382 21.53 -14.04 -18.98
N ARG A 383 22.01 -14.30 -20.21
CA ARG A 383 23.10 -15.26 -20.57
C ARG A 383 24.50 -14.83 -20.07
N VAL A 384 24.58 -14.33 -18.85
CA VAL A 384 25.84 -13.97 -18.19
C VAL A 384 26.12 -15.09 -17.20
N GLU A 385 27.06 -15.96 -17.55
CA GLU A 385 27.53 -17.03 -16.69
C GLU A 385 28.73 -16.50 -15.89
N LEU A 386 28.67 -16.66 -14.57
CA LEU A 386 29.80 -16.35 -13.70
C LEU A 386 30.80 -17.49 -13.81
N TYR A 387 31.97 -17.25 -14.41
CA TYR A 387 33.01 -18.27 -14.54
C TYR A 387 34.00 -18.12 -13.38
N GLN A 388 34.15 -19.19 -12.60
CA GLN A 388 35.17 -19.28 -11.57
C GLN A 388 36.52 -19.57 -12.24
N PHE A 389 37.45 -18.62 -12.18
CA PHE A 389 38.80 -18.81 -12.68
C PHE A 389 39.72 -19.11 -11.48
N GLY A 390 40.20 -20.36 -11.40
CA GLY A 390 41.13 -20.77 -10.35
C GLY A 390 41.94 -22.00 -10.73
N SER A 391 43.26 -21.83 -10.80
CA SER A 391 44.22 -22.94 -10.70
C SER A 391 44.23 -23.45 -9.24
N ARG A 392 44.61 -24.71 -9.01
CA ARG A 392 44.58 -25.46 -7.73
C ARG A 392 45.33 -24.85 -6.53
N THR A 393 45.73 -23.58 -6.58
CA THR A 393 46.47 -22.88 -5.54
C THR A 393 45.64 -21.72 -4.98
N THR A 394 44.89 -21.99 -3.91
CA THR A 394 44.40 -21.13 -2.80
C THR A 394 43.87 -19.69 -3.03
N GLU A 395 43.90 -19.12 -4.23
CA GLU A 395 43.35 -17.81 -4.54
C GLU A 395 42.33 -17.96 -5.68
N VAL A 396 41.05 -17.85 -5.32
CA VAL A 396 39.94 -17.93 -6.27
C VAL A 396 39.65 -16.53 -6.79
N THR A 397 39.87 -16.30 -8.07
CA THR A 397 39.50 -15.06 -8.75
C THR A 397 38.18 -15.26 -9.49
N PHE A 398 37.22 -14.37 -9.29
CA PHE A 398 35.94 -14.40 -10.00
C PHE A 398 35.97 -13.41 -11.17
N GLY A 399 35.60 -13.88 -12.36
CA GLY A 399 35.43 -13.05 -13.55
C GLY A 399 33.99 -13.16 -14.07
N LEU A 400 33.41 -12.04 -14.49
CA LEU A 400 32.14 -12.04 -15.23
C LEU A 400 32.46 -12.32 -16.70
N ALA A 401 31.87 -13.37 -17.29
CA ALA A 401 31.91 -13.60 -18.72
C ALA A 401 30.48 -13.48 -19.29
N GLN A 402 30.31 -12.61 -20.28
CA GLN A 402 29.05 -12.49 -21.01
C GLN A 402 29.13 -13.30 -22.30
N ASN A 403 28.25 -14.28 -22.49
CA ASN A 403 28.19 -15.06 -23.71
C ASN A 403 27.58 -14.21 -24.84
N LEU A 404 28.42 -13.77 -25.77
CA LEU A 404 28.03 -12.91 -26.91
C LEU A 404 27.67 -13.69 -28.18
N THR A 405 27.72 -15.03 -28.21
CA THR A 405 27.48 -15.79 -29.45
C THR A 405 26.23 -16.67 -29.36
N GLY A 406 25.26 -16.38 -30.24
CA GLY A 406 23.96 -17.05 -30.33
C GLY A 406 23.97 -18.52 -30.77
N ASN A 407 25.14 -19.13 -30.98
CA ASN A 407 25.26 -20.43 -31.64
C ASN A 407 26.06 -21.43 -30.79
N GLY A 408 25.56 -21.79 -29.59
CA GLY A 408 25.79 -23.08 -28.90
C GLY A 408 27.22 -23.63 -28.72
N HIS A 409 28.27 -22.91 -29.11
CA HIS A 409 29.67 -23.32 -29.05
C HIS A 409 30.42 -22.27 -28.22
N LEU A 410 30.92 -22.72 -27.07
CA LEU A 410 31.73 -21.89 -26.18
C LEU A 410 33.15 -21.76 -26.77
N THR A 411 33.39 -20.70 -27.54
CA THR A 411 34.75 -20.27 -27.90
C THR A 411 35.17 -19.15 -26.94
N VAL A 412 36.02 -19.48 -25.96
CA VAL A 412 36.65 -18.48 -25.09
C VAL A 412 37.80 -17.83 -25.87
N THR A 413 37.47 -16.93 -26.80
CA THR A 413 38.46 -16.08 -27.47
C THR A 413 38.53 -14.76 -26.72
N THR A 414 39.66 -14.51 -26.05
CA THR A 414 40.07 -13.23 -25.44
C THR A 414 38.98 -12.52 -24.64
N LEU A 415 38.98 -12.71 -23.32
CA LEU A 415 38.16 -11.96 -22.37
C LEU A 415 38.63 -10.49 -22.36
N ASN A 416 37.98 -9.62 -23.13
CA ASN A 416 38.04 -8.17 -22.93
C ASN A 416 36.98 -7.79 -21.90
N GLY A 417 37.31 -7.93 -20.62
CA GLY A 417 36.42 -7.59 -19.51
C GLY A 417 37.17 -7.38 -18.21
N TYR A 418 36.66 -6.49 -17.36
CA TYR A 418 37.21 -6.23 -16.03
C TYR A 418 36.70 -7.29 -15.04
N CYS A 419 37.61 -7.93 -14.30
CA CYS A 419 37.23 -8.75 -13.15
C CYS A 419 36.86 -7.81 -11.99
N LEU A 420 35.57 -7.68 -11.70
CA LEU A 420 35.08 -7.07 -10.47
C LEU A 420 34.88 -8.18 -9.45
N GLY A 421 35.92 -8.45 -8.65
CA GLY A 421 35.84 -9.30 -7.47
C GLY A 421 36.50 -8.57 -6.32
N VAL A 422 35.82 -8.49 -5.17
CA VAL A 422 36.45 -7.95 -3.95
C VAL A 422 37.51 -8.97 -3.51
N PRO A 423 38.80 -8.58 -3.44
CA PRO A 423 39.82 -9.48 -2.93
C PRO A 423 39.52 -9.75 -1.45
N GLY A 424 39.69 -10.99 -1.00
CA GLY A 424 39.69 -11.29 0.44
C GLY A 424 40.71 -10.43 1.20
N PRO A 425 40.67 -10.41 2.55
CA PRO A 425 41.42 -9.47 3.40
C PRO A 425 42.97 -9.55 3.32
N ARG A 426 43.53 -10.26 2.34
CA ARG A 426 44.97 -10.40 2.07
C ARG A 426 45.39 -10.25 0.60
N SER A 427 44.49 -9.98 -0.33
CA SER A 427 44.83 -9.94 -1.76
C SER A 427 45.03 -8.51 -2.27
N GLU A 428 46.23 -8.23 -2.77
CA GLU A 428 46.58 -7.01 -3.51
C GLU A 428 45.88 -6.98 -4.87
N TRP A 429 45.49 -5.78 -5.33
CA TRP A 429 45.01 -5.58 -6.70
C TRP A 429 46.11 -5.94 -7.69
N ARG A 430 45.88 -6.95 -8.55
CA ARG A 430 46.75 -7.25 -9.69
C ARG A 430 45.97 -7.08 -10.98
N GLU A 431 46.44 -6.19 -11.85
CA GLU A 431 46.06 -6.23 -13.27
C GLU A 431 46.59 -7.54 -13.86
N GLY A 432 45.70 -8.51 -14.05
CA GLY A 432 46.00 -9.74 -14.77
C GLY A 432 45.73 -9.55 -16.26
N MET A 433 46.79 -9.42 -17.07
CA MET A 433 46.70 -9.63 -18.51
C MET A 433 46.79 -11.14 -18.75
N LEU A 434 45.71 -11.79 -19.22
CA LEU A 434 45.77 -13.19 -19.60
C LEU A 434 46.57 -13.33 -20.91
N LEU A 435 47.75 -13.94 -20.80
CA LEU A 435 48.55 -14.35 -21.94
C LEU A 435 47.75 -15.35 -22.79
N ASN A 436 47.65 -15.01 -24.07
CA ASN A 436 47.01 -15.79 -25.12
C ASN A 436 47.83 -17.06 -25.39
N ASP A 437 47.61 -18.13 -24.62
CA ASP A 437 48.29 -19.40 -24.87
C ASP A 437 47.41 -20.29 -25.77
N THR A 438 47.51 -20.06 -27.06
CA THR A 438 47.01 -20.98 -28.08
C THR A 438 47.94 -22.20 -28.14
N ALA A 439 47.81 -23.12 -27.19
CA ALA A 439 48.36 -24.46 -27.30
C ALA A 439 47.34 -25.36 -28.00
N THR A 440 47.47 -25.46 -29.32
CA THR A 440 46.83 -26.50 -30.14
C THR A 440 47.30 -27.89 -29.69
N ARG A 441 46.35 -28.82 -29.57
CA ARG A 441 46.59 -30.24 -29.86
C ARG A 441 45.69 -30.66 -31.00
#